data_AF-A0A5D4TNK6-F1
#
_entry.id   AF-A0A5D4TNK6-F1
#
_cell.length_a   1.000
_cell.length_b   1.000
_cell.length_c   1.000
_cell.angle_alpha   90.00
_cell.angle_beta   90.00
_cell.angle_gamma   90.00
#
_symmetry.space_group_name_H-M   'P 1'
#
loop_
_entity.id
_entity.type
_entity.pdbx_description
1 polymer ?
#
loop_
_entity_poly.entity_id
_entity_poly.type
_entity_poly.pdbx_seq_one_letter_code
_entity_poly.pdbx_strand_id
1 'polypeptide(L)' 'KTGEIYGRRKIDVEPVFGFLKANLGFTRLSVRGQERVQNEMGFALMAVNLRKLTARNAT' A
#
# COMPACT_ATOMS: atom_id res chain seq x y z
N LYS A 1 -4.53 -5.51 -25.18
CA LYS A 1 -3.80 -4.24 -24.90
C LYS A 1 -4.50 -3.34 -23.88
N THR A 2 -5.56 -2.58 -24.19
CA THR A 2 -6.20 -1.67 -23.19
C THR A 2 -6.88 -2.41 -22.03
N GLY A 3 -7.50 -3.56 -22.30
CA GLY A 3 -8.16 -4.39 -21.28
C GLY A 3 -7.21 -5.01 -20.25
N GLU A 4 -5.99 -5.39 -20.65
CA GLU A 4 -4.98 -5.95 -19.74
C GLU A 4 -4.44 -4.88 -18.77
N ILE A 5 -4.25 -3.65 -19.27
CA ILE A 5 -3.84 -2.49 -18.45
C ILE A 5 -4.98 -2.07 -17.51
N TYR A 6 -6.24 -2.10 -17.99
CA TYR A 6 -7.41 -1.79 -17.18
C TYR A 6 -7.69 -2.84 -16.09
N GLY A 7 -7.44 -4.12 -16.38
CA GLY A 7 -7.55 -5.22 -15.39
C GLY A 7 -6.55 -5.10 -14.24
N ARG A 8 -5.32 -4.63 -14.51
CA ARG A 8 -4.31 -4.34 -13.46
C ARG A 8 -4.74 -3.19 -12.54
N ARG A 9 -5.45 -2.18 -13.04
CA ARG A 9 -5.92 -1.05 -12.22
C ARG A 9 -6.96 -1.44 -11.17
N LYS A 10 -7.76 -2.50 -11.40
CA LYS A 10 -8.66 -3.07 -10.39
C LYS A 10 -7.92 -3.80 -9.26
N ILE A 11 -6.63 -4.09 -9.44
CA ILE A 11 -5.78 -4.85 -8.51
C ILE A 11 -4.79 -3.96 -7.76
N ASP A 12 -4.54 -2.71 -8.15
CA ASP A 12 -3.32 -2.02 -7.68
C ASP A 12 -3.48 -0.65 -6.99
N VAL A 13 -4.59 0.08 -7.14
CA VAL A 13 -4.71 1.39 -6.45
C VAL A 13 -5.54 1.33 -5.16
N GLU A 14 -6.68 0.63 -5.17
CA GLU A 14 -7.51 0.44 -3.96
C GLU A 14 -7.00 -0.60 -2.94
N PRO A 15 -6.40 -1.74 -3.31
CA PRO A 15 -6.14 -2.79 -2.33
C PRO A 15 -4.98 -2.49 -1.39
N VAL A 16 -4.05 -1.59 -1.72
CA VAL A 16 -3.01 -1.17 -0.75
C VAL A 16 -3.65 -0.33 0.36
N PHE A 17 -4.52 0.63 0.02
CA PHE A 17 -5.22 1.44 1.02
C PHE A 17 -6.28 0.63 1.78
N GLY A 18 -6.97 -0.29 1.11
CA GLY A 18 -7.87 -1.25 1.75
C GLY A 18 -7.11 -2.19 2.70
N PHE A 19 -5.94 -2.68 2.28
CA PHE A 19 -5.07 -3.49 3.12
C PHE A 19 -4.58 -2.72 4.35
N LEU A 20 -4.10 -1.49 4.16
CA LEU A 20 -3.66 -0.62 5.24
C LEU A 20 -4.77 -0.39 6.27
N LYS A 21 -6.00 -0.09 5.82
CA LYS A 21 -7.12 0.18 6.72
C LYS A 21 -7.68 -1.08 7.38
N ALA A 22 -7.99 -2.12 6.60
CA ALA A 22 -8.71 -3.29 7.09
C ALA A 22 -7.81 -4.32 7.78
N ASN A 23 -6.55 -4.46 7.34
CA ASN A 23 -5.64 -5.47 7.87
C ASN A 23 -4.59 -4.91 8.83
N LEU A 24 -4.12 -3.66 8.60
CA LEU A 24 -3.14 -3.01 9.48
C LEU A 24 -3.77 -2.00 10.44
N GLY A 25 -5.08 -1.76 10.36
CA GLY A 25 -5.78 -0.78 11.21
C GLY A 25 -5.33 0.68 10.98
N PHE A 26 -4.60 0.94 9.90
CA PHE A 26 -4.00 2.24 9.59
C PHE A 26 -5.08 3.18 9.06
N THR A 27 -5.85 3.72 9.99
CA THR A 27 -7.00 4.61 9.76
C THR A 27 -6.68 6.06 10.09
N ARG A 28 -5.60 6.30 10.85
CA ARG A 28 -5.16 7.61 11.32
C ARG A 28 -3.64 7.69 11.30
N LEU A 29 -3.13 8.84 10.89
CA LEU A 29 -1.72 9.19 10.99
C LEU A 29 -1.39 9.65 12.41
N SER A 30 -0.28 9.14 12.95
CA SER A 30 0.22 9.51 14.27
C SER A 30 0.79 10.93 14.28
N VAL A 31 1.35 11.39 13.15
CA VAL A 31 2.00 12.70 13.06
C VAL A 31 1.10 13.78 12.46
N ARG A 32 1.52 15.04 12.60
CA ARG A 32 0.92 16.22 11.98
C ARG A 32 1.99 16.99 11.21
N GLY A 33 1.57 17.72 10.18
CA GLY A 33 2.46 18.43 9.25
C GLY A 33 2.76 17.60 8.00
N GLN A 34 2.75 18.26 6.83
CA GLN A 34 2.75 17.61 5.52
C GLN A 34 3.97 16.69 5.31
N GLU A 35 5.17 17.16 5.64
CA GLU A 35 6.41 16.39 5.46
C GLU A 35 6.41 15.11 6.32
N ARG A 36 6.04 15.22 7.59
CA ARG A 36 6.00 14.07 8.51
C ARG A 36 4.95 13.05 8.08
N VAL A 37 3.79 13.53 7.62
CA VAL A 37 2.70 12.70 7.08
C VAL A 37 3.16 11.93 5.83
N GLN A 38 3.90 12.58 4.93
CA GLN A 38 4.47 11.92 3.76
C GLN A 38 5.44 10.80 4.16
N ASN A 39 6.29 11.04 5.15
CA ASN A 39 7.22 10.03 5.66
C ASN A 39 6.50 8.84 6.31
N GLU A 40 5.50 9.09 7.17
CA GLU A 40 4.71 8.03 7.82
C GLU A 40 3.97 7.16 6.79
N MET A 41 3.35 7.78 5.78
CA MET A 41 2.74 7.07 4.66
C MET A 41 3.77 6.28 3.85
N GLY A 42 4.95 6.85 3.60
CA GLY A 42 6.06 6.20 2.90
C GLY A 42 6.50 4.91 3.61
N PHE A 43 6.66 4.94 4.93
CA PHE A 43 6.98 3.76 5.72
C PHE A 43 5.89 2.70 5.66
N ALA A 44 4.62 3.09 5.78
CA ALA A 44 3.49 2.17 5.69
C ALA A 44 3.46 1.44 4.33
N LEU A 45 3.68 2.17 3.24
CA LEU A 45 3.75 1.60 1.89
C LEU A 45 4.97 0.71 1.70
N MET A 46 6.13 1.09 2.25
CA MET A 46 7.35 0.28 2.20
C MET A 46 7.18 -1.06 2.91
N ALA A 47 6.56 -1.07 4.09
CA ALA A 47 6.25 -2.30 4.81
C ALA A 47 5.34 -3.24 3.99
N VAL A 48 4.32 -2.69 3.32
CA VAL A 48 3.44 -3.46 2.43
C VAL A 48 4.22 -4.05 1.25
N ASN A 49 5.15 -3.29 0.67
CA ASN A 49 5.99 -3.75 -0.44
C ASN A 49 6.97 -4.86 -0.01
N LEU A 50 7.60 -4.74 1.16
CA LEU A 50 8.48 -5.78 1.71
C LEU A 50 7.73 -7.10 1.92
N ARG A 51 6.50 -7.03 2.45
CA ARG A 51 5.65 -8.23 2.59
C ARG A 51 5.28 -8.87 1.25
N LYS A 52 5.02 -8.05 0.22
CA LYS A 52 4.78 -8.58 -1.13
C LYS A 52 6.04 -9.22 -1.71
N LEU A 53 7.21 -8.66 -1.42
CA LEU A 53 8.50 -9.18 -1.88
C LEU A 53 8.81 -10.54 -1.24
N THR A 54 8.63 -10.68 0.08
CA THR A 54 8.84 -11.98 0.75
C THR A 54 7.90 -13.06 0.24
N ALA A 55 6.62 -12.73 0.01
CA ALA A 55 5.65 -13.66 -0.55
C ALA A 55 6.02 -14.12 -1.98
N ARG A 56 6.61 -13.25 -2.80
CA ARG A 56 7.09 -13.59 -4.15
C ARG A 56 8.34 -14.46 -4.14
N ASN A 57 9.24 -14.26 -3.17
CA ASN A 57 10.48 -15.02 -3.08
C ASN A 57 10.28 -16.42 -2.46
N ALA A 58 9.12 -16.67 -1.83
CA ALA A 58 8.77 -17.96 -1.22
C ALA A 58 8.13 -18.96 -2.22
N THR A 59 7.79 -18.50 -3.43
CA THR A 59 7.29 -19.30 -4.56
C THR A 59 8.36 -19.47 -5.61
#